data_AF-A0A820ID79-F1
#
_entry.id   AF-A0A820ID79-F1
#
_cell.length_a   1.000
_cell.length_b   1.000
_cell.length_c   1.000
_cell.angle_alpha   90.00
_cell.angle_beta   90.00
_cell.angle_gamma   90.00
#
_symmetry.space_group_name_H-M   'P 1'
#
loop_
_entity.id
_entity.type
_entity.pdbx_description
1 polymer ?
#
loop_
_entity_poly.entity_id
_entity_poly.type
_entity_poly.pdbx_seq_one_letter_code
_entity_poly.pdbx_strand_id
1 'polypeptide(L)'
;MSQIQTEKSKKILNRFNYCEQGIQTYSSPKKDVTTLADFIPYKKFVGLANQRIIYEEYAIDYAKQQNDKDKRKQKINYGPTKSLLEKKIVKADRLKPEVITKRRQVQILKAIERVLNQNRYHELIFNFKYFEDKSDEIRDPMGTLFPLWKFSSPYPNRSVTALTWNPTYSDMLIIGYGLYDCAERIQGTIAVCTLNNNHPNNLIHTESTVLSIDCLSSKP
;
A
#
# COMPACT_ATOMS: atom_id res chain seq x y z
N MET A 1 29.30 -91.53 -116.58
CA MET A 1 30.45 -90.69 -116.18
C MET A 1 30.18 -89.26 -116.61
N SER A 2 30.18 -88.34 -115.62
CA SER A 2 30.46 -86.89 -115.77
C SER A 2 29.37 -86.07 -116.51
N GLN A 3 28.97 -84.86 -116.11
CA GLN A 3 29.66 -83.80 -115.39
C GLN A 3 28.68 -82.92 -114.59
N ILE A 4 29.15 -82.43 -113.45
CA ILE A 4 28.52 -81.42 -112.59
C ILE A 4 28.60 -80.05 -113.29
N GLN A 5 27.49 -79.32 -113.39
CA GLN A 5 27.51 -77.88 -113.64
C GLN A 5 27.06 -77.14 -112.38
N THR A 6 28.01 -76.40 -111.82
CA THR A 6 27.89 -75.47 -110.71
C THR A 6 27.36 -74.12 -111.20
N GLU A 7 26.24 -73.64 -110.65
CA GLU A 7 25.80 -72.26 -110.86
C GLU A 7 25.98 -71.39 -109.60
N LYS A 8 26.37 -70.14 -109.85
CA LYS A 8 27.17 -69.26 -109.00
C LYS A 8 26.34 -68.53 -107.93
N SER A 9 26.93 -68.33 -106.75
CA SER A 9 26.35 -67.54 -105.64
C SER A 9 26.10 -66.07 -106.04
N LYS A 10 24.85 -65.58 -105.90
CA LYS A 10 24.51 -64.15 -106.09
C LYS A 10 25.12 -63.31 -104.97
N LYS A 11 25.89 -62.27 -105.32
CA LYS A 11 26.44 -61.30 -104.35
C LYS A 11 25.31 -60.42 -103.78
N ILE A 12 25.19 -60.38 -102.45
CA ILE A 12 24.26 -59.49 -101.75
C ILE A 12 24.86 -58.08 -101.76
N LEU A 13 24.12 -57.09 -102.30
CA LEU A 13 24.50 -55.68 -102.18
C LEU A 13 24.14 -55.19 -100.78
N ASN A 14 25.10 -54.62 -100.07
CA ASN A 14 24.90 -54.05 -98.74
C ASN A 14 23.98 -52.82 -98.84
N ARG A 15 22.68 -53.01 -98.60
CA ARG A 15 21.73 -51.90 -98.47
C ARG A 15 21.75 -51.45 -97.01
N PHE A 16 22.46 -50.36 -96.74
CA PHE A 16 22.35 -49.66 -95.46
C PHE A 16 20.92 -49.11 -95.34
N ASN A 17 20.14 -49.64 -94.40
CA ASN A 17 18.86 -49.06 -94.02
C ASN A 17 19.14 -47.90 -93.06
N TYR A 18 18.84 -46.67 -93.49
CA TYR A 18 18.85 -45.52 -92.59
C TYR A 18 17.58 -45.58 -91.74
N CYS A 19 17.73 -45.76 -90.43
CA CYS A 19 16.65 -45.57 -89.46
C CYS A 19 16.86 -44.20 -88.80
N GLU A 20 16.05 -43.20 -89.16
CA GLU A 20 16.02 -41.94 -88.42
C GLU A 20 15.22 -42.13 -87.13
N GLN A 21 15.90 -42.09 -85.98
CA GLN A 21 15.24 -42.02 -84.67
C GLN A 21 15.38 -40.60 -84.12
N GLY A 22 14.25 -39.91 -83.98
CA GLY A 22 14.16 -38.66 -83.20
C GLY A 22 13.86 -38.96 -81.74
N ILE A 23 14.56 -38.31 -80.81
CA ILE A 23 14.26 -38.38 -79.38
C ILE A 23 13.67 -37.03 -78.94
N GLN A 24 12.50 -37.08 -78.30
CA GLN A 24 11.87 -35.92 -77.69
C GLN A 24 12.21 -35.86 -76.20
N THR A 25 12.80 -34.76 -75.73
CA THR A 25 12.99 -34.52 -74.30
C THR A 25 11.72 -33.97 -73.66
N TYR A 26 11.32 -34.52 -72.50
CA TYR A 26 10.14 -34.09 -71.76
C TYR A 26 10.26 -32.63 -71.28
N SER A 27 9.22 -31.83 -71.49
CA SER A 27 9.12 -30.46 -70.94
C SER A 27 8.49 -30.51 -69.55
N SER A 28 9.16 -29.96 -68.54
CA SER A 28 8.61 -29.93 -67.18
C SER A 28 7.42 -28.95 -67.07
N PRO A 29 6.29 -29.34 -66.46
CA PRO A 29 5.15 -28.45 -66.29
C PRO A 29 5.44 -27.36 -65.24
N LYS A 30 4.87 -26.17 -65.44
CA LYS A 30 4.96 -25.07 -64.46
C LYS A 30 4.08 -25.37 -63.25
N LYS A 31 4.59 -25.06 -62.05
CA LYS A 31 3.85 -25.15 -60.78
C LYS A 31 3.79 -23.77 -60.13
N ASP A 32 2.61 -23.39 -59.67
CA ASP A 32 2.42 -22.18 -58.89
C ASP A 32 2.60 -22.47 -57.40
N VAL A 33 3.39 -21.63 -56.73
CA VAL A 33 3.64 -21.69 -55.30
C VAL A 33 3.32 -20.33 -54.70
N THR A 34 2.36 -20.29 -53.77
CA THR A 34 2.06 -19.10 -52.97
C THR A 34 2.65 -19.25 -51.58
N THR A 35 3.16 -18.16 -51.02
CA THR A 35 3.59 -18.10 -49.62
C THR A 35 2.77 -17.04 -48.89
N LEU A 36 2.21 -17.41 -47.75
CA LEU A 36 1.59 -16.49 -46.81
C LEU A 36 2.56 -16.34 -45.63
N ALA A 37 3.04 -15.11 -45.41
CA ALA A 37 3.88 -14.81 -44.26
C ALA A 37 2.99 -14.33 -43.11
N ASP A 38 3.06 -15.00 -41.97
CA ASP A 38 2.38 -14.54 -40.75
C ASP A 38 3.00 -13.22 -40.29
N PHE A 39 2.14 -12.29 -39.87
CA PHE A 39 2.58 -10.99 -39.37
C PHE A 39 3.20 -11.13 -37.97
N ILE A 40 4.19 -10.28 -37.67
CA ILE A 40 4.76 -10.21 -36.31
C ILE A 40 3.74 -9.51 -35.40
N PRO A 41 3.23 -10.18 -34.35
CA PRO A 41 2.26 -9.56 -33.46
C PRO A 41 2.90 -8.47 -32.62
N TYR A 42 2.45 -7.23 -32.77
CA TYR A 42 2.84 -6.14 -31.89
C TYR A 42 1.92 -6.07 -30.67
N LYS A 43 2.50 -5.79 -29.50
CA LYS A 43 1.76 -5.48 -28.26
C LYS A 43 2.03 -4.03 -27.88
N LYS A 44 0.97 -3.30 -27.54
CA LYS A 44 1.10 -1.95 -26.96
C LYS A 44 1.29 -2.09 -25.47
N PHE A 45 2.33 -1.46 -24.93
CA PHE A 45 2.57 -1.36 -23.49
C PHE A 45 2.49 0.10 -23.07
N VAL A 46 1.84 0.33 -21.93
CA VAL A 46 1.83 1.63 -21.23
C VAL A 46 2.14 1.33 -19.77
N GLY A 47 3.09 2.06 -19.21
CA GLY A 47 3.50 1.97 -17.81
C GLY A 47 3.82 3.34 -17.26
N LEU A 48 3.74 3.49 -15.94
CA LEU A 48 4.02 4.72 -15.23
C LEU A 48 5.36 4.59 -14.52
N ALA A 49 6.28 5.52 -14.75
CA ALA A 49 7.62 5.50 -14.18
C ALA A 49 7.81 6.70 -13.25
N ASN A 50 7.28 6.58 -12.03
CA ASN A 50 7.44 7.59 -10.98
C ASN A 50 8.49 7.12 -9.95
N GLN A 51 9.14 8.08 -9.29
CA GLN A 51 10.14 7.81 -8.26
C GLN A 51 9.62 6.86 -7.16
N ARG A 52 8.34 6.98 -6.80
CA ARG A 52 7.68 6.08 -5.85
C ARG A 52 7.68 4.62 -6.33
N ILE A 53 7.37 4.37 -7.60
CA ILE A 53 7.31 3.01 -8.16
C ILE A 53 8.71 2.40 -8.16
N ILE A 54 9.71 3.17 -8.60
CA ILE A 54 11.11 2.75 -8.57
C ILE A 54 11.54 2.39 -7.14
N TYR A 55 11.20 3.23 -6.16
CA TYR A 55 11.52 2.99 -4.76
C TYR A 55 10.82 1.75 -4.20
N GLU A 56 9.52 1.57 -4.47
CA GLU A 56 8.74 0.43 -4.01
C GLU A 56 9.27 -0.88 -4.60
N GLU A 57 9.54 -0.93 -5.91
CA GLU A 57 10.13 -2.10 -6.56
C GLU A 57 11.52 -2.42 -6.00
N TYR A 58 12.37 -1.39 -5.83
CA TYR A 58 13.70 -1.57 -5.26
C TYR A 58 13.65 -2.09 -3.82
N ALA A 59 12.73 -1.58 -2.99
CA ALA A 59 12.56 -2.04 -1.62
C ALA A 59 12.11 -3.52 -1.57
N ILE A 60 11.20 -3.92 -2.46
CA ILE A 60 10.76 -5.31 -2.59
C ILE A 60 11.93 -6.21 -3.01
N ASP A 61 12.71 -5.80 -4.01
CA ASP A 61 13.83 -6.58 -4.50
C ASP A 61 14.99 -6.65 -3.50
N TYR A 62 15.27 -5.56 -2.78
CA TYR A 62 16.23 -5.56 -1.67
C TYR A 62 15.82 -6.52 -0.56
N ALA A 63 14.53 -6.55 -0.19
CA ALA A 63 14.02 -7.50 0.80
C ALA A 63 14.16 -8.97 0.32
N LYS A 64 13.93 -9.25 -0.97
CA LYS A 64 14.18 -10.58 -1.55
C LYS A 64 15.66 -10.95 -1.45
N GLN A 65 16.57 -10.03 -1.78
CA GLN A 65 18.01 -10.27 -1.71
C GLN A 65 18.47 -10.57 -0.28
N GLN A 66 17.96 -9.86 0.74
CA GLN A 66 18.28 -10.14 2.14
C GLN A 66 17.79 -11.54 2.55
N ASN A 67 16.54 -11.87 2.23
CA ASN A 67 15.98 -13.20 2.52
C ASN A 67 16.77 -14.33 1.85
N ASP A 68 17.26 -14.12 0.62
CA ASP A 68 18.04 -15.13 -0.08
C ASP A 68 19.48 -15.22 0.45
N LYS A 69 20.08 -14.11 0.91
CA LYS A 69 21.35 -14.14 1.66
C LYS A 69 21.19 -14.90 2.97
N ASP A 70 20.11 -14.69 3.71
CA ASP A 70 19.84 -15.39 4.98
C ASP A 70 19.60 -16.89 4.74
N LYS A 71 18.83 -17.26 3.71
CA LYS A 71 18.68 -18.68 3.31
C LYS A 71 20.02 -19.31 2.90
N ARG A 72 20.90 -18.58 2.20
CA ARG A 72 22.23 -19.06 1.84
C ARG A 72 23.08 -19.29 3.09
N LYS A 73 23.08 -18.35 4.05
CA LYS A 73 23.78 -18.50 5.35
C LYS A 73 23.23 -19.67 6.17
N GLN A 74 21.91 -19.86 6.20
CA GLN A 74 21.28 -21.00 6.90
C GLN A 74 21.66 -22.36 6.28
N LYS A 75 21.75 -22.44 4.95
CA LYS A 75 22.22 -23.66 4.24
C LYS A 75 23.71 -23.97 4.48
N ILE A 76 24.52 -22.96 4.80
CA ILE A 76 25.96 -23.14 5.09
C ILE A 76 26.15 -23.67 6.52
N ASN A 77 25.28 -23.29 7.47
CA ASN A 77 25.43 -23.67 8.88
C ASN A 77 24.71 -24.98 9.28
N TYR A 78 23.77 -25.48 8.46
CA TYR A 78 23.13 -26.78 8.69
C TYR A 78 23.09 -27.58 7.39
N GLY A 79 23.71 -28.76 7.41
CA GLY A 79 23.67 -29.73 6.30
C GLY A 79 22.24 -30.12 5.90
N PRO A 80 22.06 -30.77 4.73
CA PRO A 80 20.79 -30.86 4.04
C PRO A 80 19.88 -31.91 4.69
N THR A 81 19.22 -31.57 5.79
CA THR A 81 18.17 -32.43 6.35
C THR A 81 17.09 -31.60 7.03
N LYS A 82 15.84 -31.77 6.56
CA LYS A 82 14.55 -31.32 7.13
C LYS A 82 13.93 -29.98 6.64
N SER A 83 13.84 -29.73 5.32
CA SER A 83 13.13 -28.53 4.80
C SER A 83 11.72 -28.77 4.22
N LEU A 84 11.08 -29.92 4.46
CA LEU A 84 9.76 -30.24 3.88
C LEU A 84 8.58 -30.02 4.84
N LEU A 85 8.81 -30.02 6.16
CA LEU A 85 7.73 -29.88 7.16
C LEU A 85 7.45 -28.40 7.53
N GLU A 86 8.44 -27.51 7.48
CA GLU A 86 8.27 -26.10 7.89
C GLU A 86 7.56 -25.23 6.84
N LYS A 87 7.55 -25.63 5.56
CA LYS A 87 6.86 -24.87 4.50
C LYS A 87 5.33 -24.86 4.63
N LYS A 88 4.74 -25.74 5.46
CA LYS A 88 3.30 -25.74 5.72
C LYS A 88 2.87 -24.78 6.84
N ILE A 89 3.75 -24.44 7.78
CA ILE A 89 3.40 -23.59 8.94
C ILE A 89 3.38 -22.10 8.54
N VAL A 90 4.29 -21.66 7.67
CA VAL A 90 4.42 -20.23 7.29
C VAL A 90 3.30 -19.74 6.34
N LYS A 91 2.52 -20.65 5.72
CA LYS A 91 1.39 -20.26 4.85
C LYS A 91 0.08 -20.00 5.60
N ALA A 92 -0.03 -20.40 6.87
CA ALA A 92 -1.26 -20.25 7.65
C ALA A 92 -1.46 -18.85 8.26
N ASP A 93 -0.39 -18.05 8.42
CA ASP A 93 -0.43 -16.75 9.09
C ASP A 93 -0.70 -15.54 8.18
N ARG A 94 -0.98 -15.75 6.89
CA ARG A 94 -1.12 -14.63 5.93
C ARG A 94 -2.52 -14.01 5.83
N LEU A 95 -3.49 -14.42 6.64
CA LEU A 95 -4.87 -13.94 6.48
C LEU A 95 -5.55 -13.59 7.81
N LYS A 96 -5.20 -12.45 8.40
CA LYS A 96 -6.17 -11.59 9.12
C LYS A 96 -5.91 -10.10 8.84
N PRO A 97 -6.13 -9.60 7.61
CA PRO A 97 -6.00 -8.18 7.28
C PRO A 97 -7.09 -7.27 7.91
N GLU A 98 -8.17 -7.83 8.48
CA GLU A 98 -9.32 -7.04 8.92
C GLU A 98 -9.14 -6.30 10.26
N VAL A 99 -8.37 -6.85 11.20
CA VAL A 99 -8.27 -6.28 12.57
C VAL A 99 -7.35 -5.06 12.63
N ILE A 100 -6.28 -5.05 11.84
CA ILE A 100 -5.34 -3.92 11.74
C ILE A 100 -6.01 -2.72 11.04
N THR A 101 -6.96 -2.98 10.15
CA THR A 101 -7.66 -1.96 9.37
C THR A 101 -8.54 -1.06 10.25
N LYS A 102 -9.26 -1.62 11.23
CA LYS A 102 -10.17 -0.84 12.11
C LYS A 102 -9.43 0.19 12.97
N ARG A 103 -8.31 -0.18 13.59
CA ARG A 103 -7.53 0.76 14.44
C ARG A 103 -6.97 1.92 13.62
N ARG A 104 -6.43 1.61 12.44
CA ARG A 104 -5.88 2.63 11.53
C ARG A 104 -6.99 3.55 11.01
N GLN A 105 -8.16 3.00 10.68
CA GLN A 105 -9.33 3.80 10.28
C GLN A 105 -9.76 4.77 11.39
N VAL A 106 -9.83 4.32 12.64
CA VAL A 106 -10.17 5.21 13.77
C VAL A 106 -9.13 6.31 13.96
N GLN A 107 -7.85 6.02 13.79
CA GLN A 107 -6.80 7.06 13.85
C GLN A 107 -6.95 8.09 12.73
N ILE A 108 -7.23 7.65 11.51
CA ILE A 108 -7.47 8.54 10.36
C ILE A 108 -8.71 9.40 10.62
N LEU A 109 -9.81 8.81 11.10
CA LEU A 109 -11.03 9.55 11.42
C LEU A 109 -10.78 10.61 12.50
N LYS A 110 -10.05 10.26 13.58
CA LYS A 110 -9.64 11.23 14.61
C LYS A 110 -8.76 12.36 14.05
N ALA A 111 -7.88 12.05 13.10
CA ALA A 111 -7.07 13.08 12.44
C ALA A 111 -7.91 14.01 11.57
N ILE A 112 -8.88 13.47 10.83
CA ILE A 112 -9.82 14.26 10.02
C ILE A 112 -10.71 15.14 10.90
N GLU A 113 -11.25 14.60 11.99
CA GLU A 113 -12.05 15.35 12.96
C GLU A 113 -11.28 16.57 13.51
N ARG A 114 -9.99 16.41 13.82
CA ARG A 114 -9.13 17.51 14.25
C ARG A 114 -8.99 18.60 13.19
N VAL A 115 -8.80 18.23 11.92
CA VAL A 115 -8.72 19.20 10.80
C VAL A 115 -10.05 19.94 10.64
N LEU A 116 -11.18 19.23 10.75
CA LEU A 116 -12.51 19.84 10.68
C LEU A 116 -12.74 20.84 11.83
N ASN A 117 -12.37 20.46 13.05
CA ASN A 117 -12.46 21.34 14.21
C ASN A 117 -11.55 22.57 14.08
N GLN A 118 -10.34 22.40 13.56
CA GLN A 118 -9.44 23.51 13.28
C GLN A 118 -10.06 24.49 12.29
N ASN A 119 -10.67 24.01 11.22
CA ASN A 119 -11.36 24.86 10.24
C ASN A 119 -12.58 25.55 10.85
N ARG A 120 -13.35 24.84 11.68
CA ARG A 120 -14.54 25.38 12.35
C ARG A 120 -14.19 26.50 13.34
N TYR A 121 -13.12 26.34 14.11
CA TYR A 121 -12.73 27.26 15.19
C TYR A 121 -11.47 28.06 14.86
N HIS A 122 -11.20 28.29 13.57
CA HIS A 122 -9.96 28.95 13.12
C HIS A 122 -9.78 30.35 13.72
N GLU A 123 -10.86 31.13 13.86
CA GLU A 123 -10.81 32.47 14.47
C GLU A 123 -10.41 32.41 15.96
N LEU A 124 -10.95 31.44 16.72
CA LEU A 124 -10.59 31.25 18.13
C LEU A 124 -9.11 30.88 18.28
N ILE A 125 -8.61 29.99 17.44
CA ILE A 125 -7.20 29.58 17.44
C ILE A 125 -6.30 30.77 17.07
N PHE A 126 -6.71 31.55 16.08
CA PHE A 126 -5.99 32.76 15.68
C PHE A 126 -5.94 33.77 16.84
N ASN A 127 -7.08 34.02 17.47
CA ASN A 127 -7.17 34.94 18.59
C ASN A 127 -6.33 34.46 19.78
N PHE A 128 -6.38 33.16 20.11
CA PHE A 128 -5.55 32.60 21.18
C PHE A 128 -4.05 32.87 21.00
N LYS A 129 -3.56 32.84 19.75
CA LYS A 129 -2.13 32.96 19.48
C LYS A 129 -1.67 34.39 19.19
N TYR A 130 -2.51 35.20 18.55
CA TYR A 130 -2.12 36.47 17.93
C TYR A 130 -2.97 37.66 18.37
N PHE A 131 -4.06 37.47 19.12
CA PHE A 131 -4.86 38.61 19.57
C PHE A 131 -4.19 39.32 20.74
N GLU A 132 -4.02 40.62 20.59
CA GLU A 132 -3.60 41.55 21.64
C GLU A 132 -4.66 42.66 21.72
N ASP A 133 -5.14 42.95 22.94
CA ASP A 133 -6.13 44.02 23.14
C ASP A 133 -5.43 45.38 23.06
N LYS A 134 -5.60 46.09 21.94
CA LYS A 134 -5.04 47.43 21.73
C LYS A 134 -5.54 48.46 22.75
N SER A 135 -6.67 48.19 23.41
CA SER A 135 -7.25 49.08 24.41
C SER A 135 -6.41 49.07 25.70
N ASP A 136 -5.65 48.00 25.95
CA ASP A 136 -4.77 47.89 27.13
C ASP A 136 -3.63 48.91 27.09
N GLU A 137 -3.27 49.46 25.91
CA GLU A 137 -2.28 50.54 25.80
C GLU A 137 -2.79 51.89 26.35
N ILE A 138 -4.12 52.08 26.36
CA ILE A 138 -4.78 53.35 26.67
C ILE A 138 -5.46 53.31 28.04
N ARG A 139 -5.88 52.13 28.51
CA ARG A 139 -6.67 51.96 29.73
C ARG A 139 -5.79 51.86 30.98
N ASP A 140 -6.25 52.49 32.08
CA ASP A 140 -5.79 52.32 33.47
C ASP A 140 -5.77 50.84 33.91
N PRO A 141 -5.06 50.43 34.99
CA PRO A 141 -4.45 49.08 35.16
C PRO A 141 -5.40 47.88 35.31
N MET A 142 -6.70 48.03 35.07
CA MET A 142 -7.62 46.90 34.95
C MET A 142 -7.61 46.35 33.53
N GLY A 143 -7.21 45.10 33.35
CA GLY A 143 -7.32 44.36 32.08
C GLY A 143 -8.72 43.75 31.87
N THR A 144 -9.02 43.39 30.62
CA THR A 144 -10.24 42.63 30.26
C THR A 144 -9.87 41.18 29.91
N LEU A 145 -10.68 40.21 30.34
CA LEU A 145 -10.50 38.81 29.91
C LEU A 145 -11.34 38.53 28.66
N PHE A 146 -10.69 38.03 27.61
CA PHE A 146 -11.37 37.58 26.39
C PHE A 146 -11.66 36.07 26.47
N PRO A 147 -12.94 35.64 26.53
CA PRO A 147 -13.29 34.23 26.59
C PRO A 147 -13.03 33.55 25.25
N LEU A 148 -12.29 32.43 25.26
CA LEU A 148 -11.93 31.67 24.06
C LEU A 148 -12.75 30.38 23.92
N TRP A 149 -12.39 29.34 24.67
CA TRP A 149 -13.05 28.03 24.60
C TRP A 149 -14.07 27.83 25.72
N LYS A 150 -15.16 27.14 25.37
CA LYS A 150 -16.14 26.63 26.32
C LYS A 150 -16.20 25.11 26.22
N PHE A 151 -15.69 24.43 27.24
CA PHE A 151 -15.82 22.98 27.38
C PHE A 151 -17.09 22.67 28.16
N SER A 152 -18.06 22.04 27.51
CA SER A 152 -19.29 21.59 28.18
C SER A 152 -19.08 20.19 28.74
N SER A 153 -19.49 19.98 29.99
CA SER A 153 -19.59 18.63 30.53
C SER A 153 -20.73 17.89 29.81
N PRO A 154 -20.59 16.57 29.57
CA PRO A 154 -21.71 15.73 29.14
C PRO A 154 -22.69 15.46 30.29
N TYR A 155 -22.31 15.76 31.54
CA TYR A 155 -23.12 15.54 32.74
C TYR A 155 -23.45 16.87 33.41
N PRO A 156 -24.73 17.30 33.43
CA PRO A 156 -25.12 18.60 33.96
C PRO A 156 -25.04 18.66 35.49
N ASN A 157 -25.23 17.54 36.18
CA ASN A 157 -25.29 17.48 37.66
C ASN A 157 -23.91 17.34 38.31
N ARG A 158 -22.82 17.61 37.57
CA ARG A 158 -21.45 17.48 38.07
C ARG A 158 -20.71 18.79 37.93
N SER A 159 -20.07 19.21 39.01
CA SER A 159 -19.21 20.39 39.05
C SER A 159 -17.79 20.04 38.64
N VAL A 160 -17.05 21.02 38.12
CA VAL A 160 -15.60 20.89 37.92
C VAL A 160 -14.93 21.01 39.27
N THR A 161 -14.24 19.95 39.70
CA THR A 161 -13.59 19.88 41.02
C THR A 161 -12.08 20.02 40.94
N ALA A 162 -11.48 19.54 39.85
CA ALA A 162 -10.04 19.58 39.62
C ALA A 162 -9.73 19.88 38.15
N LEU A 163 -8.66 20.61 37.90
CA LEU A 163 -8.22 20.98 36.55
C LEU A 163 -6.70 21.02 36.50
N THR A 164 -6.12 20.26 35.57
CA THR A 164 -4.67 20.11 35.45
C THR A 164 -4.25 20.03 33.99
N TRP A 165 -3.22 20.80 33.61
CA TRP A 165 -2.60 20.74 32.29
C TRP A 165 -1.60 19.59 32.20
N ASN A 166 -1.49 18.97 31.02
CA ASN A 166 -0.42 18.01 30.80
C ASN A 166 0.93 18.73 30.62
N PRO A 167 1.98 18.37 31.38
CA PRO A 167 3.31 19.00 31.28
C PRO A 167 4.02 18.71 29.95
N THR A 168 3.66 17.64 29.25
CA THR A 168 4.26 17.26 27.96
C THR A 168 3.54 17.92 26.77
N TYR A 169 2.22 18.01 26.84
CA TYR A 169 1.38 18.50 25.75
C TYR A 169 0.60 19.73 26.22
N SER A 170 0.99 20.90 25.73
CA SER A 170 0.39 22.19 26.13
C SER A 170 -1.06 22.37 25.65
N ASP A 171 -1.53 21.52 24.73
CA ASP A 171 -2.89 21.55 24.21
C ASP A 171 -3.85 20.59 24.93
N MET A 172 -3.36 19.84 25.93
CA MET A 172 -4.13 18.82 26.65
C MET A 172 -4.49 19.27 28.07
N LEU A 173 -5.78 19.29 28.33
CA LEU A 173 -6.37 19.68 29.61
C LEU A 173 -7.12 18.49 30.21
N ILE A 174 -6.84 18.18 31.47
CA ILE A 174 -7.52 17.12 32.21
C ILE A 174 -8.48 17.79 33.19
N ILE A 175 -9.76 17.40 33.11
CA ILE A 175 -10.84 17.96 33.92
C ILE A 175 -11.42 16.84 34.77
N GLY A 176 -11.45 17.06 36.08
CA GLY A 176 -12.14 16.22 37.06
C GLY A 176 -13.54 16.74 37.29
N TYR A 177 -14.53 15.90 37.04
CA TYR A 177 -15.92 16.15 37.39
C TYR A 177 -16.27 15.40 38.67
N GLY A 178 -16.89 16.12 39.59
CA GLY A 178 -17.33 15.60 40.87
C GLY A 178 -18.41 16.47 41.49
N LEU A 179 -18.66 16.25 42.77
CA LEU A 179 -19.54 17.06 43.60
C LEU A 179 -18.73 17.51 44.82
N TYR A 180 -18.92 18.75 45.26
CA TYR A 180 -18.32 19.25 46.50
C TYR A 180 -19.14 18.87 47.73
N ASP A 181 -20.43 18.58 47.56
CA ASP A 181 -21.29 18.17 48.67
C ASP A 181 -21.01 16.70 49.05
N CYS A 182 -20.68 16.49 50.32
CA CYS A 182 -20.39 15.18 50.89
C CYS A 182 -21.65 14.36 51.19
N ALA A 183 -22.84 14.99 51.18
CA ALA A 183 -24.10 14.31 51.49
C ALA A 183 -24.56 13.35 50.38
N GLU A 184 -24.30 13.71 49.12
CA GLU A 184 -24.67 12.91 47.96
C GLU A 184 -23.48 12.14 47.39
N ARG A 185 -23.59 10.82 47.33
CA ARG A 185 -22.54 9.98 46.72
C ARG A 185 -22.77 9.88 45.22
N ILE A 186 -21.97 10.61 44.45
CA ILE A 186 -22.00 10.58 42.98
C ILE A 186 -20.70 9.98 42.43
N GLN A 187 -20.81 9.24 41.33
CA GLN A 187 -19.65 8.76 40.57
C GLN A 187 -18.90 9.93 39.93
N GLY A 188 -17.59 10.00 40.16
CA GLY A 188 -16.71 10.96 39.51
C GLY A 188 -16.46 10.60 38.04
N THR A 189 -16.00 11.57 37.27
CA THR A 189 -15.55 11.31 35.90
C THR A 189 -14.41 12.24 35.55
N ILE A 190 -13.36 11.65 34.99
CA ILE A 190 -12.21 12.39 34.47
C ILE A 190 -12.39 12.50 32.96
N ALA A 191 -12.34 13.71 32.44
CA ALA A 191 -12.36 13.99 31.02
C ALA A 191 -11.01 14.53 30.56
N VAL A 192 -10.49 13.95 29.48
CA VAL A 192 -9.34 14.51 28.77
C VAL A 192 -9.84 15.32 27.59
N CYS A 193 -9.71 16.64 27.72
CA CYS A 193 -10.04 17.61 26.70
C CYS A 193 -8.76 18.05 25.98
N THR A 194 -8.91 18.49 24.74
CA THR A 194 -7.81 19.07 23.96
C THR A 194 -8.31 20.37 23.36
N LEU A 195 -7.47 21.39 23.22
CA LEU A 195 -7.88 22.67 22.60
C LEU A 195 -8.44 22.47 21.17
N ASN A 196 -8.03 21.39 20.52
CA ASN A 196 -8.46 21.01 19.17
C ASN A 196 -9.79 20.21 19.13
N ASN A 197 -10.37 19.86 20.27
CA ASN A 197 -11.68 19.19 20.33
C ASN A 197 -12.52 19.71 21.51
N ASN A 198 -13.66 20.31 21.19
CA ASN A 198 -14.62 20.78 22.20
C ASN A 198 -15.33 19.61 22.91
N HIS A 199 -15.30 18.41 22.33
CA HIS A 199 -15.84 17.21 22.96
C HIS A 199 -14.75 16.43 23.70
N PRO A 200 -15.02 15.93 24.92
CA PRO A 200 -14.05 15.15 25.67
C PRO A 200 -13.79 13.80 24.97
N ASN A 201 -12.55 13.57 24.55
CA ASN A 201 -12.19 12.39 23.75
C ASN A 201 -12.15 11.11 24.57
N ASN A 202 -11.73 11.22 25.82
CA ASN A 202 -11.61 10.10 26.74
C ASN A 202 -12.29 10.49 28.05
N LEU A 203 -13.34 9.75 28.38
CA LEU A 203 -14.04 9.83 29.65
C LEU A 203 -13.66 8.59 30.46
N ILE A 204 -13.13 8.80 31.66
CA ILE A 204 -12.80 7.74 32.61
C ILE A 204 -13.76 7.90 33.78
N HIS A 205 -14.58 6.89 34.01
CA HIS A 205 -15.50 6.88 35.13
C HIS A 205 -14.82 6.35 36.38
N THR A 206 -15.02 7.02 37.50
CA THR A 206 -14.54 6.63 38.81
C THR A 206 -15.72 6.34 39.72
N GLU A 207 -15.58 5.37 40.62
CA GLU A 207 -16.67 4.99 41.54
C GLU A 207 -16.96 6.08 42.59
N SER A 208 -15.96 6.88 42.94
CA SER A 208 -16.03 8.02 43.84
C SER A 208 -15.85 9.35 43.11
N THR A 209 -16.23 10.45 43.77
CA THR A 209 -15.99 11.81 43.28
C THR A 209 -14.50 12.09 43.14
N VAL A 210 -14.13 12.76 42.05
CA VAL A 210 -12.76 13.22 41.83
C VAL A 210 -12.60 14.56 42.57
N LEU A 211 -11.58 14.71 43.40
CA LEU A 211 -11.34 15.94 44.16
C LEU A 211 -10.05 16.66 43.74
N SER A 212 -9.05 15.91 43.29
CA SER A 212 -7.79 16.43 42.78
C SER A 212 -7.28 15.55 41.66
N ILE A 213 -6.52 16.14 40.75
CA ILE A 213 -5.85 15.46 39.65
C ILE A 213 -4.45 16.06 39.56
N ASP A 214 -3.46 15.19 39.39
CA ASP A 214 -2.12 15.62 39.06
C ASP A 214 -1.60 14.81 37.86
N CYS A 215 -0.74 15.42 37.06
CA CYS A 215 -0.15 14.80 35.88
C CYS A 215 1.36 14.69 36.08
N LEU A 216 1.88 13.46 36.08
CA LEU A 216 3.31 13.25 36.23
C LEU A 216 4.06 13.90 35.06
N SER A 217 4.93 14.86 35.38
CA SER A 217 5.91 15.37 34.44
C SER A 217 7.05 14.37 34.31
N SER A 218 6.90 13.35 33.47
CA SER A 218 8.04 12.52 33.08
C SER A 218 8.91 13.33 32.10
N LYS A 219 9.71 14.24 32.64
CA LYS A 219 11.01 14.51 32.01
C LYS A 219 12.02 13.58 32.70
N PRO A 220 12.85 12.85 31.95
CA PRO A 220 14.01 12.19 32.56
C PRO A 220 14.92 13.22 33.24
#